data_AF-A0A947APL8-F1
#
_entry.id   AF-A0A947APL8-F1
#
_cell.length_a   1.000
_cell.length_b   1.000
_cell.length_c   1.000
_cell.angle_alpha   90.00
_cell.angle_beta   90.00
_cell.angle_gamma   90.00
#
_symmetry.space_group_name_H-M   'P 1'
#
loop_
_entity.id
_entity.type
_entity.pdbx_description
1 polymer ?
#
loop_
_entity_poly.entity_id
_entity_poly.type
_entity_poly.pdbx_seq_one_letter_code
_entity_poly.pdbx_strand_id
1 'polypeptide(L)'
;MRGGRVCHSKILTICKMKFLKLLLIMSLMGLFLSNCSSGKDWRTASRDSAGIAPDPSVTPEAVLHIYGADAWGWRGWFAIHTWIAVKRTGEHFYTVYDVVGWRGYRGHPVMRIAPDIPDRHWYGEKPKLLKEHRGVGVDELISAVNKAAQAYPWKTTYKAFPGPNSNTFIAWIAKQVPELELNLPLSAIGSGYVN
;
A
#
# COMPACT_ATOMS: atom_id res chain seq x y z
N MET A 1 -21.87 -36.40 -53.60
CA MET A 1 -22.22 -35.23 -52.77
C MET A 1 -21.74 -35.43 -51.31
N ARG A 2 -20.53 -34.97 -50.95
CA ARG A 2 -19.95 -35.10 -49.57
C ARG A 2 -19.55 -33.75 -48.95
N GLY A 3 -20.10 -32.62 -49.42
CA GLY A 3 -19.70 -31.27 -48.98
C GLY A 3 -20.42 -30.72 -47.73
N GLY A 4 -21.59 -31.24 -47.37
CA GLY A 4 -22.45 -30.61 -46.34
C GLY A 4 -22.05 -30.88 -44.87
N ARG A 5 -21.52 -32.06 -44.55
CA ARG A 5 -21.25 -32.47 -43.15
C ARG A 5 -20.03 -31.77 -42.53
N VAL A 6 -19.02 -31.42 -43.33
CA VAL A 6 -17.78 -30.78 -42.84
C VAL A 6 -18.02 -29.31 -42.48
N CYS A 7 -18.89 -28.61 -43.22
CA CYS A 7 -19.23 -27.21 -42.93
C CYS A 7 -20.02 -27.07 -41.61
N HIS A 8 -20.97 -27.98 -41.36
CA HIS A 8 -21.80 -27.98 -40.15
C HIS A 8 -21.01 -28.22 -38.86
N SER A 9 -20.05 -29.15 -38.87
CA SER A 9 -19.19 -29.46 -37.71
C SER A 9 -18.26 -28.29 -37.34
N LYS A 10 -17.69 -27.61 -38.33
CA LYS A 10 -16.85 -26.41 -38.11
C LYS A 10 -17.65 -25.26 -37.51
N ILE A 11 -18.87 -25.01 -38.00
CA ILE A 11 -19.77 -23.97 -37.48
C ILE A 11 -20.16 -24.25 -36.03
N LEU A 12 -20.49 -25.50 -35.69
CA LEU A 12 -20.87 -25.89 -34.33
C LEU A 12 -19.70 -25.73 -33.33
N THR A 13 -18.48 -26.05 -33.77
CA THR A 13 -17.25 -25.88 -32.96
C THR A 13 -16.93 -24.41 -32.73
N ILE A 14 -17.04 -23.57 -33.77
CA ILE A 14 -16.87 -22.11 -33.66
C ILE A 14 -17.91 -21.50 -32.72
N CYS A 15 -19.16 -21.97 -32.78
CA CYS A 15 -20.23 -21.48 -31.92
C CYS A 15 -19.99 -21.87 -30.44
N LYS A 16 -19.56 -23.11 -30.17
CA LYS A 16 -19.13 -23.55 -28.83
C LYS A 16 -17.95 -22.74 -28.29
N MET A 17 -16.94 -22.44 -29.11
CA MET A 17 -15.80 -21.62 -28.69
C MET A 17 -16.18 -20.17 -28.40
N LYS A 18 -17.09 -19.57 -29.18
CA LYS A 18 -17.62 -18.22 -28.91
C LYS A 18 -18.42 -18.18 -27.61
N PHE A 19 -19.25 -19.20 -27.37
CA PHE A 19 -20.02 -19.33 -26.14
C PHE A 19 -19.12 -19.52 -24.91
N LEU A 20 -18.09 -20.36 -25.02
CA LEU A 20 -17.11 -20.56 -23.94
C LEU A 20 -16.30 -19.29 -23.63
N LYS A 21 -15.87 -18.55 -24.67
CA LYS A 21 -15.21 -17.24 -24.50
C LYS A 21 -16.14 -16.22 -23.83
N LEU A 22 -17.41 -16.19 -24.23
CA LEU A 22 -18.40 -15.29 -23.62
C LEU A 22 -18.64 -15.63 -22.14
N LEU A 23 -18.76 -16.92 -21.80
CA LEU A 23 -18.86 -17.38 -20.41
C LEU A 23 -17.61 -17.02 -19.60
N LEU A 24 -16.42 -17.16 -20.18
CA LEU A 24 -15.17 -16.76 -19.52
C LEU A 24 -15.12 -15.25 -19.26
N ILE A 25 -15.51 -14.43 -20.25
CA ILE A 25 -15.57 -12.97 -20.10
C ILE A 25 -16.61 -12.56 -19.06
N MET A 26 -17.80 -13.17 -19.08
CA MET A 26 -18.84 -12.91 -18.08
C MET A 26 -18.43 -13.35 -16.67
N SER A 27 -17.74 -14.48 -16.55
CA SER A 27 -17.18 -14.96 -15.27
C SER A 27 -16.10 -14.01 -14.74
N LEU A 28 -15.13 -13.60 -15.58
CA LEU A 28 -14.15 -12.59 -15.21
C LEU A 28 -14.83 -11.27 -14.83
N MET A 29 -15.80 -10.80 -15.60
CA MET A 29 -16.54 -9.57 -15.32
C MET A 29 -17.30 -9.67 -13.99
N GLY A 30 -17.91 -10.82 -13.69
CA GLY A 30 -18.58 -11.10 -12.42
C GLY A 30 -17.63 -11.07 -11.22
N LEU A 31 -16.40 -11.60 -11.37
CA LEU A 31 -15.34 -11.52 -10.36
C LEU A 31 -14.83 -10.08 -10.16
N PHE A 32 -14.76 -9.26 -11.21
CA PHE A 32 -14.40 -7.84 -11.09
C PHE A 32 -15.49 -7.01 -10.39
N LEU A 33 -16.76 -7.26 -10.71
CA LEU A 33 -17.89 -6.48 -10.17
C LEU A 33 -18.19 -6.84 -8.70
N SER A 34 -18.03 -8.10 -8.29
CA SER A 34 -18.22 -8.51 -6.89
C SER A 34 -17.24 -7.83 -5.93
N ASN A 35 -16.04 -7.48 -6.40
CA ASN A 35 -15.03 -6.82 -5.58
C ASN A 35 -15.11 -5.28 -5.57
N CYS A 36 -15.82 -4.67 -6.54
CA CYS A 36 -16.27 -3.28 -6.41
C CYS A 36 -17.36 -3.12 -5.34
N SER A 37 -18.11 -4.20 -5.09
CA SER A 37 -19.18 -4.28 -4.08
C SER A 37 -18.75 -5.11 -2.87
N SER A 38 -17.46 -5.07 -2.46
CA SER A 38 -17.13 -5.51 -1.11
C SER A 38 -17.95 -4.61 -0.18
N GLY A 39 -18.99 -5.10 0.48
CA GLY A 39 -19.92 -4.31 1.32
C GLY A 39 -19.28 -3.65 2.55
N LYS A 40 -17.96 -3.47 2.55
CA LYS A 40 -17.14 -2.82 3.54
C LYS A 40 -17.09 -1.31 3.22
N ASP A 41 -17.75 -0.51 4.04
CA ASP A 41 -17.56 0.94 4.01
C ASP A 41 -16.17 1.26 4.57
N TRP A 42 -15.36 1.96 3.80
CA TRP A 42 -14.04 2.43 4.25
C TRP A 42 -14.14 3.27 5.53
N ARG A 43 -15.28 3.94 5.75
CA ARG A 43 -15.51 4.76 6.96
C ARG A 43 -15.51 3.92 8.22
N THR A 44 -16.11 2.74 8.19
CA THR A 44 -16.24 1.84 9.35
C THR A 44 -15.15 0.77 9.41
N ALA A 45 -14.32 0.65 8.37
CA ALA A 45 -13.22 -0.30 8.36
C ALA A 45 -12.21 -0.03 9.50
N SER A 46 -11.70 -1.10 10.12
CA SER A 46 -10.83 -0.99 11.30
C SER A 46 -9.58 -0.17 11.00
N ARG A 47 -9.18 0.60 12.02
CA ARG A 47 -7.92 1.34 12.14
C ARG A 47 -7.22 0.98 13.46
N ASP A 48 -7.63 -0.11 14.08
CA ASP A 48 -7.05 -0.58 15.34
C ASP A 48 -5.65 -1.12 15.09
N SER A 49 -4.82 -1.12 16.13
CA SER A 49 -3.49 -1.73 16.09
C SER A 49 -3.57 -3.21 15.70
N ALA A 50 -2.61 -3.66 14.92
CA ALA A 50 -2.44 -5.07 14.58
C ALA A 50 -1.65 -5.88 15.64
N GLY A 51 -1.15 -5.22 16.70
CA GLY A 51 -0.37 -5.84 17.77
C GLY A 51 1.04 -6.26 17.36
N ILE A 52 1.60 -5.62 16.33
CA ILE A 52 2.94 -5.88 15.77
C ILE A 52 3.99 -4.99 16.43
N ALA A 53 3.69 -3.70 16.62
CA ALA A 53 4.64 -2.78 17.25
C ALA A 53 4.75 -3.05 18.75
N PRO A 54 5.96 -2.97 19.34
CA PRO A 54 6.09 -3.10 20.79
C PRO A 54 5.43 -1.91 21.50
N ASP A 55 4.92 -2.16 22.71
CA ASP A 55 4.24 -1.12 23.50
C ASP A 55 5.26 -0.02 23.88
N PRO A 56 5.02 1.24 23.49
CA PRO A 56 5.97 2.32 23.72
C PRO A 56 6.11 2.68 25.21
N SER A 57 5.17 2.28 26.07
CA SER A 57 5.24 2.54 27.52
C SER A 57 6.26 1.67 28.25
N VAL A 58 6.56 0.49 27.73
CA VAL A 58 7.49 -0.50 28.32
C VAL A 58 8.72 -0.78 27.47
N THR A 59 8.85 -0.11 26.33
CA THR A 59 9.98 -0.25 25.40
C THR A 59 10.87 0.98 25.48
N PRO A 60 11.96 0.99 26.28
CA PRO A 60 12.80 2.17 26.45
C PRO A 60 13.59 2.53 25.20
N GLU A 61 14.02 1.55 24.41
CA GLU A 61 14.84 1.74 23.23
C GLU A 61 14.09 2.41 22.07
N ALA A 62 14.84 3.05 21.17
CA ALA A 62 14.31 3.55 19.91
C ALA A 62 13.83 2.41 18.99
N VAL A 63 12.78 2.69 18.24
CA VAL A 63 12.13 1.77 17.30
C VAL A 63 11.79 2.51 16.00
N LEU A 64 12.16 1.94 14.87
CA LEU A 64 11.77 2.42 13.54
C LEU A 64 11.28 1.24 12.72
N HIS A 65 9.99 1.25 12.39
CA HIS A 65 9.34 0.22 11.61
C HIS A 65 8.83 0.79 10.29
N ILE A 66 8.99 0.02 9.22
CA ILE A 66 8.37 0.30 7.92
C ILE A 66 7.30 -0.76 7.66
N TYR A 67 6.10 -0.31 7.31
CA TYR A 67 4.94 -1.17 7.12
C TYR A 67 4.42 -1.11 5.68
N GLY A 68 3.71 -2.17 5.30
CA GLY A 68 2.93 -2.25 4.08
C GLY A 68 1.63 -3.02 4.31
N ALA A 69 0.52 -2.52 3.78
CA ALA A 69 -0.77 -3.20 3.80
C ALA A 69 -1.45 -3.11 2.43
N ASP A 70 -2.27 -4.09 2.06
CA ASP A 70 -3.00 -4.08 0.80
C ASP A 70 -3.87 -2.82 0.69
N ALA A 71 -3.83 -2.14 -0.47
CA ALA A 71 -4.63 -0.95 -0.67
C ALA A 71 -6.13 -1.27 -0.60
N TRP A 72 -6.94 -0.33 -0.09
CA TRP A 72 -8.36 -0.57 0.09
C TRP A 72 -9.10 -0.91 -1.23
N GLY A 73 -9.99 -1.90 -1.14
CA GLY A 73 -10.84 -2.37 -2.24
C GLY A 73 -10.07 -3.14 -3.31
N TRP A 74 -10.55 -3.10 -4.55
CA TRP A 74 -9.93 -3.82 -5.69
C TRP A 74 -8.46 -3.46 -5.95
N ARG A 75 -8.02 -2.28 -5.47
CA ARG A 75 -6.64 -1.81 -5.61
C ARG A 75 -5.64 -2.70 -4.87
N GLY A 76 -6.07 -3.33 -3.77
CA GLY A 76 -5.23 -4.22 -2.95
C GLY A 76 -4.73 -5.45 -3.67
N TRP A 77 -5.38 -5.85 -4.78
CA TRP A 77 -4.90 -6.94 -5.63
C TRP A 77 -3.56 -6.65 -6.30
N PHE A 78 -3.20 -5.37 -6.44
CA PHE A 78 -2.03 -4.94 -7.21
C PHE A 78 -1.11 -4.02 -6.41
N ALA A 79 -1.63 -3.27 -5.45
CA ALA A 79 -0.90 -2.22 -4.77
C ALA A 79 -1.01 -2.32 -3.25
N ILE A 80 0.10 -2.08 -2.56
CA ILE A 80 0.12 -1.82 -1.12
C ILE A 80 0.21 -0.32 -0.83
N HIS A 81 -0.26 0.09 0.34
CA HIS A 81 0.07 1.36 0.97
C HIS A 81 1.19 1.15 1.97
N THR A 82 2.22 2.02 1.93
CA THR A 82 3.40 1.96 2.80
C THR A 82 3.52 3.21 3.66
N TRP A 83 4.05 3.03 4.87
CA TRP A 83 4.31 4.11 5.84
C TRP A 83 5.47 3.74 6.77
N ILE A 84 6.01 4.74 7.48
CA ILE A 84 7.03 4.57 8.52
C ILE A 84 6.43 4.97 9.86
N ALA A 85 6.70 4.19 10.90
CA ALA A 85 6.41 4.55 12.28
C ALA A 85 7.70 4.55 13.10
N VAL A 86 7.90 5.60 13.89
CA VAL A 86 9.11 5.77 14.71
C VAL A 86 8.76 6.07 16.15
N LYS A 87 9.61 5.63 17.06
CA LYS A 87 9.62 5.99 18.48
C LYS A 87 11.07 6.22 18.87
N ARG A 88 11.40 7.37 19.44
CA ARG A 88 12.75 7.62 19.95
C ARG A 88 13.00 6.92 21.27
N THR A 89 14.26 6.85 21.68
CA THR A 89 14.62 6.35 23.02
C THR A 89 13.90 7.17 24.08
N GLY A 90 13.22 6.50 24.99
CA GLY A 90 12.44 7.12 26.08
C GLY A 90 11.09 7.72 25.68
N GLU A 91 10.72 7.77 24.39
CA GLU A 91 9.38 8.25 24.00
C GLU A 91 8.29 7.21 24.31
N HIS A 92 7.12 7.70 24.71
CA HIS A 92 5.94 6.88 25.06
C HIS A 92 4.87 6.82 23.96
N PHE A 93 5.18 7.30 22.76
CA PHE A 93 4.26 7.25 21.61
C PHE A 93 5.04 7.09 20.31
N TYR A 94 4.36 6.60 19.28
CA TYR A 94 4.89 6.54 17.93
C TYR A 94 4.50 7.76 17.13
N THR A 95 5.41 8.25 16.29
CA THR A 95 5.13 9.20 15.22
C THR A 95 5.08 8.46 13.88
N VAL A 96 3.99 8.63 13.13
CA VAL A 96 3.78 8.01 11.82
C VAL A 96 3.97 9.02 10.70
N TYR A 97 4.68 8.57 9.66
CA TYR A 97 4.98 9.27 8.43
C TYR A 97 4.24 8.57 7.29
N ASP A 98 3.22 9.21 6.72
CA ASP A 98 2.46 8.66 5.62
C ASP A 98 2.07 9.73 4.58
N VAL A 99 1.70 9.27 3.38
CA VAL A 99 1.11 10.11 2.34
C VAL A 99 -0.23 9.51 1.95
N VAL A 100 -1.28 10.31 2.09
CA VAL A 100 -2.65 9.87 1.94
C VAL A 100 -3.43 10.84 1.07
N GLY A 101 -3.77 10.41 -0.15
CA GLY A 101 -4.32 11.28 -1.19
C GLY A 101 -5.65 11.96 -0.83
N TRP A 102 -6.57 11.26 -0.14
CA TRP A 102 -7.89 11.84 0.17
C TRP A 102 -7.84 13.03 1.15
N ARG A 103 -6.71 13.24 1.84
CA ARG A 103 -6.51 14.44 2.67
C ARG A 103 -6.56 15.72 1.84
N GLY A 104 -6.08 15.65 0.60
CA GLY A 104 -6.11 16.78 -0.34
C GLY A 104 -7.53 17.24 -0.67
N TYR A 105 -8.53 16.34 -0.69
CA TYR A 105 -9.93 16.72 -0.90
C TYR A 105 -10.51 17.61 0.20
N ARG A 106 -9.85 17.67 1.36
CA ARG A 106 -10.20 18.55 2.49
C ARG A 106 -9.24 19.73 2.64
N GLY A 107 -8.42 20.02 1.64
CA GLY A 107 -7.46 21.13 1.67
C GLY A 107 -6.25 20.90 2.58
N HIS A 108 -6.03 19.68 3.07
CA HIS A 108 -4.86 19.36 3.89
C HIS A 108 -3.69 18.84 3.05
N PRO A 109 -2.44 19.01 3.51
CA PRO A 109 -1.30 18.31 2.94
C PRO A 109 -1.55 16.80 2.89
N VAL A 110 -1.14 16.19 1.77
CA VAL A 110 -1.31 14.75 1.54
C VAL A 110 -0.29 13.97 2.35
N MET A 111 0.91 14.53 2.55
CA MET A 111 1.90 14.04 3.51
C MET A 111 1.50 14.44 4.93
N ARG A 112 1.65 13.52 5.88
CA ARG A 112 1.45 13.76 7.31
C ARG A 112 2.60 13.16 8.11
N ILE A 113 3.01 13.90 9.15
CA ILE A 113 3.88 13.43 10.24
C ILE A 113 3.14 13.77 11.53
N ALA A 114 2.72 12.77 12.30
CA ALA A 114 1.98 13.00 13.53
C ALA A 114 2.03 11.78 14.45
N PRO A 115 1.81 11.97 15.76
CA PRO A 115 1.51 10.86 16.66
C PRO A 115 0.31 10.04 16.14
N ASP A 116 0.48 8.72 16.07
CA ASP A 116 -0.56 7.80 15.61
C ASP A 116 -0.22 6.35 16.03
N ILE A 117 -1.16 5.42 15.80
CA ILE A 117 -0.95 3.99 15.99
C ILE A 117 0.04 3.50 14.91
N PRO A 118 1.17 2.87 15.28
CA PRO A 118 2.24 2.53 14.34
C PRO A 118 1.81 1.50 13.28
N ASP A 119 1.01 0.53 13.69
CA ASP A 119 0.65 -0.67 12.93
C ASP A 119 -0.87 -0.79 12.77
N ARG A 120 -1.56 0.35 12.68
CA ARG A 120 -3.01 0.37 12.43
C ARG A 120 -3.36 -0.37 11.14
N HIS A 121 -4.48 -1.10 11.17
CA HIS A 121 -5.10 -1.63 9.96
C HIS A 121 -5.27 -0.52 8.91
N TRP A 122 -4.91 -0.81 7.66
CA TRP A 122 -5.13 0.11 6.55
C TRP A 122 -6.53 -0.13 5.99
N TYR A 123 -7.52 0.54 6.57
CA TYR A 123 -8.93 0.42 6.17
C TYR A 123 -9.39 -1.05 6.17
N GLY A 124 -9.10 -1.75 7.27
CA GLY A 124 -9.42 -3.16 7.46
C GLY A 124 -8.35 -4.15 6.99
N GLU A 125 -7.35 -3.72 6.23
CA GLU A 125 -6.26 -4.61 5.78
C GLU A 125 -5.13 -4.64 6.82
N LYS A 126 -4.75 -5.84 7.25
CA LYS A 126 -3.72 -6.04 8.27
C LYS A 126 -2.33 -5.69 7.72
N PRO A 127 -1.55 -4.80 8.36
CA PRO A 127 -0.20 -4.50 7.91
C PRO A 127 0.76 -5.68 8.07
N LYS A 128 1.78 -5.66 7.23
CA LYS A 128 2.98 -6.47 7.33
C LYS A 128 4.16 -5.55 7.64
N LEU A 129 5.04 -6.01 8.52
CA LEU A 129 6.32 -5.38 8.79
C LEU A 129 7.26 -5.66 7.62
N LEU A 130 7.74 -4.61 6.96
CA LEU A 130 8.66 -4.70 5.82
C LEU A 130 10.13 -4.62 6.27
N LYS A 131 10.41 -3.80 7.28
CA LYS A 131 11.74 -3.64 7.88
C LYS A 131 11.60 -3.08 9.29
N GLU A 132 12.51 -3.48 10.16
CA GLU A 132 12.61 -3.09 11.56
C GLU A 132 14.04 -2.69 11.89
N HIS A 133 14.15 -1.62 12.67
CA HIS A 133 15.38 -1.17 13.31
C HIS A 133 15.08 -0.83 14.77
N ARG A 134 15.86 -1.36 15.70
CA ARG A 134 15.70 -1.11 17.15
C ARG A 134 17.03 -0.94 17.85
N GLY A 135 17.02 -0.18 18.95
CA GLY A 135 18.18 -0.03 19.81
C GLY A 135 19.14 1.09 19.41
N VAL A 136 20.43 0.87 19.69
CA VAL A 136 21.50 1.86 19.52
C VAL A 136 21.62 2.28 18.06
N GLY A 137 21.79 3.57 17.80
CA GLY A 137 21.93 4.14 16.44
C GLY A 137 20.60 4.45 15.73
N VAL A 138 19.47 3.99 16.28
CA VAL A 138 18.15 4.21 15.64
C VAL A 138 17.67 5.64 15.82
N ASP A 139 18.06 6.35 16.86
CA ASP A 139 17.69 7.76 17.03
C ASP A 139 18.30 8.66 15.94
N GLU A 140 19.53 8.38 15.54
CA GLU A 140 20.21 9.02 14.43
C GLU A 140 19.50 8.69 13.11
N LEU A 141 19.15 7.41 12.92
CA LEU A 141 18.38 6.96 11.75
C LEU A 141 17.01 7.64 11.66
N ILE A 142 16.28 7.76 12.77
CA ILE A 142 15.01 8.50 12.85
C ILE A 142 15.22 9.98 12.47
N SER A 143 16.32 10.59 12.90
CA SER A 143 16.65 11.98 12.55
C SER A 143 16.89 12.15 11.05
N ALA A 144 17.61 11.21 10.43
CA ALA A 144 17.82 11.18 8.98
C ALA A 144 16.50 10.98 8.21
N VAL A 145 15.64 10.07 8.66
CA VAL A 145 14.30 9.85 8.09
C VAL A 145 13.44 11.12 8.18
N ASN A 146 13.41 11.78 9.34
CA ASN A 146 12.66 13.01 9.49
C ASN A 146 13.18 14.10 8.52
N LYS A 147 14.50 14.25 8.40
CA LYS A 147 15.11 15.18 7.44
C LYS A 147 14.70 14.87 5.99
N ALA A 148 14.77 13.60 5.58
CA ALA A 148 14.38 13.16 4.24
C ALA A 148 12.88 13.38 3.97
N ALA A 149 12.02 13.10 4.95
CA ALA A 149 10.59 13.33 4.87
C ALA A 149 10.26 14.83 4.75
N GLN A 150 10.94 15.68 5.51
CA GLN A 150 10.81 17.14 5.40
C GLN A 150 11.37 17.69 4.08
N ALA A 151 12.25 16.98 3.38
CA ALA A 151 12.73 17.35 2.04
C ALA A 151 11.82 16.84 0.90
N TYR A 152 10.78 16.05 1.21
CA TYR A 152 9.93 15.45 0.17
C TYR A 152 9.22 16.52 -0.67
N PRO A 153 9.35 16.53 -2.01
CA PRO A 153 8.86 17.62 -2.84
C PRO A 153 7.33 17.60 -3.08
N TRP A 154 6.67 16.44 -2.92
CA TRP A 154 5.24 16.27 -3.25
C TRP A 154 4.33 16.24 -2.00
N LYS A 155 4.57 17.11 -1.02
CA LYS A 155 3.84 17.11 0.27
C LYS A 155 2.35 17.46 0.15
N THR A 156 1.98 18.23 -0.86
CA THR A 156 0.61 18.78 -1.05
C THR A 156 -0.09 18.23 -2.30
N THR A 157 0.64 17.54 -3.18
CA THR A 157 0.11 17.04 -4.44
C THR A 157 0.09 15.52 -4.41
N TYR A 158 -1.05 14.91 -4.76
CA TYR A 158 -1.18 13.47 -4.92
C TYR A 158 -1.34 13.09 -6.38
N LYS A 159 -0.48 12.22 -6.90
CA LYS A 159 -0.65 11.53 -8.18
C LYS A 159 -0.80 10.04 -7.93
N ALA A 160 -1.73 9.42 -8.66
CA ALA A 160 -1.94 7.97 -8.63
C ALA A 160 -1.20 7.24 -9.76
N PHE A 161 -0.82 7.96 -10.82
CA PHE A 161 -0.09 7.47 -11.97
C PHE A 161 1.21 8.27 -12.12
N PRO A 162 2.35 7.62 -12.44
CA PRO A 162 2.48 6.20 -12.79
C PRO A 162 2.54 5.22 -11.60
N GLY A 163 2.44 5.73 -10.37
CA GLY A 163 2.05 4.99 -9.18
C GLY A 163 1.65 5.95 -8.06
N PRO A 164 1.01 5.48 -6.98
CA PRO A 164 0.59 6.33 -5.87
C PRO A 164 1.78 6.97 -5.15
N ASN A 165 1.68 8.27 -4.87
CA ASN A 165 2.71 9.04 -4.18
C ASN A 165 3.11 8.48 -2.79
N SER A 166 2.30 7.64 -2.15
CA SER A 166 2.68 6.99 -0.89
C SER A 166 3.88 6.07 -1.00
N ASN A 167 3.98 5.29 -2.08
CA ASN A 167 5.11 4.38 -2.26
C ASN A 167 6.34 5.14 -2.78
N THR A 168 6.15 6.18 -3.59
CA THR A 168 7.22 7.10 -3.98
C THR A 168 7.79 7.84 -2.77
N PHE A 169 6.98 8.17 -1.77
CA PHE A 169 7.44 8.80 -0.53
C PHE A 169 8.38 7.88 0.26
N ILE A 170 8.01 6.62 0.47
CA ILE A 170 8.87 5.67 1.17
C ILE A 170 10.14 5.36 0.38
N ALA A 171 10.03 5.23 -0.94
CA ALA A 171 11.19 5.07 -1.82
C ALA A 171 12.11 6.30 -1.81
N TRP A 172 11.56 7.51 -1.75
CA TRP A 172 12.32 8.75 -1.61
C TRP A 172 13.15 8.73 -0.31
N ILE A 173 12.53 8.36 0.80
CA ILE A 173 13.24 8.24 2.08
C ILE A 173 14.34 7.18 1.99
N ALA A 174 14.04 5.99 1.45
CA ALA A 174 15.05 4.92 1.30
C ALA A 174 16.24 5.33 0.42
N LYS A 175 16.02 6.14 -0.62
CA LYS A 175 17.09 6.69 -1.48
C LYS A 175 17.97 7.69 -0.73
N GLN A 176 17.39 8.51 0.14
CA GLN A 176 18.10 9.55 0.89
C GLN A 176 18.77 9.00 2.17
N VAL A 177 18.28 7.87 2.68
CA VAL A 177 18.73 7.23 3.93
C VAL A 177 19.02 5.75 3.64
N PRO A 178 20.14 5.44 2.97
CA PRO A 178 20.48 4.06 2.58
C PRO A 178 20.65 3.12 3.79
N GLU A 179 20.94 3.64 4.97
CA GLU A 179 21.04 2.92 6.24
C GLU A 179 19.70 2.28 6.67
N LEU A 180 18.57 2.68 6.06
CA LEU A 180 17.31 1.96 6.24
C LEU A 180 17.36 0.55 5.67
N GLU A 181 18.23 0.28 4.69
CA GLU A 181 18.37 -1.01 4.01
C GLU A 181 17.01 -1.58 3.57
N LEU A 182 16.15 -0.71 3.04
CA LEU A 182 14.78 -1.02 2.71
C LEU A 182 14.66 -1.43 1.24
N ASN A 183 14.27 -2.69 1.01
CA ASN A 183 13.83 -3.17 -0.29
C ASN A 183 12.30 -3.24 -0.33
N LEU A 184 11.68 -2.31 -1.05
CA LEU A 184 10.22 -2.32 -1.21
C LEU A 184 9.78 -3.47 -2.15
N PRO A 185 8.67 -4.15 -1.84
CA PRO A 185 8.15 -5.21 -2.70
C PRO A 185 7.66 -4.64 -4.04
N LEU A 186 7.56 -5.47 -5.08
CA LEU A 186 7.02 -5.06 -6.39
C LEU A 186 5.58 -4.53 -6.32
N SER A 187 4.81 -4.98 -5.32
CA SER A 187 3.46 -4.47 -5.03
C SER A 187 3.46 -3.03 -4.49
N ALA A 188 4.60 -2.46 -4.11
CA ALA A 188 4.74 -1.03 -3.79
C ALA A 188 4.83 -0.20 -5.09
N ILE A 189 3.82 -0.34 -5.95
CA ILE A 189 3.72 0.35 -7.24
C ILE A 189 3.97 1.85 -7.03
N GLY A 190 4.84 2.46 -7.84
CA GLY A 190 5.20 3.88 -7.74
C GLY A 190 6.56 4.15 -7.08
N SER A 191 7.16 3.16 -6.41
CA SER A 191 8.47 3.30 -5.74
C SER A 191 9.63 3.63 -6.69
N GLY A 192 9.56 3.22 -7.96
CA GLY A 192 10.60 3.49 -8.96
C GLY A 192 10.66 4.90 -9.54
N TYR A 193 9.72 5.79 -9.20
CA TYR A 193 9.63 7.15 -9.79
C TYR A 193 10.39 8.22 -9.02
N VAL A 194 11.31 7.80 -8.15
CA VAL A 194 12.17 8.68 -7.37
C VAL A 194 13.33 9.16 -8.25
N ASN A 195 13.10 10.22 -9.02
CA ASN A 195 14.16 10.94 -9.74
C ASN A 195 14.92 11.85 -8.77
#